data_AF-A0A4S2VKU9-F1
#
_entry.id   AF-A0A4S2VKU9-F1
#
_cell.length_a   1.000
_cell.length_b   1.000
_cell.length_c   1.000
_cell.angle_alpha   90.00
_cell.angle_beta   90.00
_cell.angle_gamma   90.00
#
_symmetry.space_group_name_H-M   'P 1'
#
loop_
_entity.id
_entity.type
_entity.pdbx_description
1 polymer ?
#
loop_
_entity_poly.entity_id
_entity_poly.type
_entity_poly.pdbx_seq_one_letter_code
_entity_poly.pdbx_strand_id
1 'polypeptide(L)'
;MGSSRAYPVYRTDDLAEAYRRARLLCGRMRPLEPEMWLCARTESVAEARGMAALLPAGMFDPSDYWAAADTWYLGAELPRDDRELAAALPLTVDAYAAPGPVEQAFLRALRGGAATMLWRGAWPDVPGIPSSSADPTNQRVELDLNEAHPDGRHTVYVHFVTADDAGAAHLAAFVGGTVLGPVQVGR
;
A
#
# COMPACT_ATOMS: atom_id res chain seq x y z
N MET A 1 12.30 5.00 2.59
CA MET A 1 12.52 3.62 3.10
C MET A 1 12.29 3.61 4.60
N GLY A 2 11.14 3.07 5.01
CA GLY A 2 10.73 2.98 6.39
C GLY A 2 11.67 2.09 7.22
N SER A 3 11.90 2.48 8.48
CA SER A 3 12.59 1.65 9.46
C SER A 3 11.64 0.65 10.15
N SER A 4 10.40 0.54 9.65
CA SER A 4 9.35 -0.31 10.21
C SER A 4 9.67 -1.80 10.06
N ARG A 5 9.05 -2.62 10.91
CA ARG A 5 9.10 -4.08 10.89
C ARG A 5 7.79 -4.61 10.35
N ALA A 6 7.84 -5.17 9.14
CA ALA A 6 6.70 -5.67 8.40
C ALA A 6 6.54 -7.18 8.62
N TYR A 7 5.34 -7.59 9.01
CA TYR A 7 4.98 -8.98 9.20
C TYR A 7 3.86 -9.33 8.22
N PRO A 8 4.08 -10.25 7.27
CA PRO A 8 3.00 -10.77 6.44
C PRO A 8 2.08 -11.61 7.33
N VAL A 9 0.79 -11.26 7.39
CA VAL A 9 -0.18 -11.90 8.29
C VAL A 9 -1.28 -12.65 7.55
N TYR A 10 -1.41 -12.41 6.26
CA TYR A 10 -2.40 -13.05 5.41
C TYR A 10 -1.98 -13.00 3.94
N ARG A 11 -2.25 -14.06 3.17
CA ARG A 11 -1.97 -14.13 1.74
C ARG A 11 -3.06 -14.90 1.01
N THR A 12 -3.53 -14.37 -0.12
CA THR A 12 -4.60 -14.95 -0.93
C THR A 12 -4.50 -14.49 -2.39
N ASP A 13 -5.10 -15.21 -3.33
CA ASP A 13 -5.31 -14.79 -4.73
C ASP A 13 -6.65 -14.04 -4.91
N ASP A 14 -7.52 -14.02 -3.90
CA ASP A 14 -8.75 -13.22 -3.90
C ASP A 14 -8.47 -11.78 -3.41
N LEU A 15 -8.39 -10.84 -4.36
CA LEU A 15 -8.22 -9.41 -4.08
C LEU A 15 -9.29 -8.86 -3.12
N ALA A 16 -10.55 -9.27 -3.29
CA ALA A 16 -11.63 -8.77 -2.46
C ALA A 16 -11.46 -9.27 -1.02
N GLU A 17 -11.00 -10.51 -0.83
CA GLU A 17 -10.67 -11.03 0.50
C GLU A 17 -9.45 -10.34 1.10
N ALA A 18 -8.36 -10.16 0.35
CA ALA A 18 -7.17 -9.46 0.83
C ALA A 18 -7.51 -8.04 1.32
N TYR A 19 -8.28 -7.30 0.51
CA TYR A 19 -8.78 -5.98 0.87
C TYR A 19 -9.69 -6.01 2.10
N ARG A 20 -10.65 -6.95 2.18
CA ARG A 20 -11.50 -7.10 3.38
C ARG A 20 -10.67 -7.31 4.65
N ARG A 21 -9.65 -8.18 4.60
CA ARG A 21 -8.77 -8.47 5.75
C ARG A 21 -7.92 -7.26 6.15
N ALA A 22 -7.35 -6.53 5.18
CA ALA A 22 -6.65 -5.28 5.44
C ALA A 22 -7.57 -4.26 6.13
N ARG A 23 -8.81 -4.09 5.66
CA ARG A 23 -9.79 -3.19 6.26
C ARG A 23 -10.21 -3.57 7.68
N LEU A 24 -10.31 -4.87 7.98
CA LEU A 24 -10.56 -5.34 9.34
C LEU A 24 -9.43 -4.92 10.29
N LEU A 25 -8.17 -5.02 9.86
CA LEU A 25 -7.02 -4.53 10.64
C LEU A 25 -7.04 -3.01 10.80
N CYS A 26 -7.37 -2.27 9.73
CA CYS A 26 -7.50 -0.81 9.82
C CYS A 26 -8.54 -0.40 10.86
N GLY A 27 -9.65 -1.16 11.00
CA GLY A 27 -10.66 -0.94 12.03
C GLY A 27 -10.16 -1.13 13.48
N ARG A 28 -8.99 -1.73 13.69
CA ARG A 28 -8.35 -1.85 15.01
C ARG A 28 -7.45 -0.68 15.32
N MET A 29 -6.92 0.00 14.30
CA MET A 29 -6.03 1.14 14.50
C MET A 29 -6.81 2.36 14.99
N ARG A 30 -6.22 3.10 15.93
CA ARG A 30 -6.60 4.48 16.19
C ARG A 30 -6.04 5.35 15.04
N PRO A 31 -6.88 6.12 14.33
CA PRO A 31 -6.39 7.04 13.30
C PRO A 31 -5.45 8.08 13.89
N LEU A 32 -4.33 8.32 13.22
CA LEU A 32 -3.37 9.37 13.60
C LEU A 32 -3.52 10.57 12.69
N GLU A 33 -3.60 10.29 11.39
CA GLU A 33 -3.87 11.25 10.32
C GLU A 33 -4.79 10.55 9.31
N PRO A 34 -5.65 11.30 8.59
CA PRO A 34 -6.56 10.73 7.61
C PRO A 34 -5.84 10.46 6.29
N GLU A 35 -4.61 9.93 6.31
CA GLU A 35 -3.79 9.79 5.12
C GLU A 35 -3.36 8.34 4.91
N MET A 36 -3.63 7.84 3.71
CA MET A 36 -3.12 6.58 3.20
C MET A 36 -2.13 6.86 2.08
N TRP A 37 -1.12 6.00 1.97
CA TRP A 37 -0.18 6.01 0.87
C TRP A 37 -0.62 4.99 -0.20
N LEU A 38 -0.54 5.41 -1.45
CA LEU A 38 -0.91 4.64 -2.63
C LEU A 38 0.29 4.63 -3.57
N CYS A 39 0.75 3.44 -3.92
CA CYS A 39 1.79 3.24 -4.92
C CYS A 39 1.30 2.24 -5.96
N ALA A 40 1.50 2.53 -7.24
CA ALA A 40 1.09 1.63 -8.31
C ALA A 40 2.03 1.74 -9.50
N ARG A 41 2.22 0.64 -10.23
CA ARG A 41 2.81 0.69 -11.56
C ARG A 41 1.71 0.68 -12.61
N THR A 42 1.77 1.63 -13.52
CA THR A 42 0.89 1.69 -14.69
C THR A 42 1.66 1.28 -15.93
N GLU A 43 1.15 0.28 -16.64
CA GLU A 43 1.79 -0.34 -17.80
C GLU A 43 1.12 0.09 -19.11
N SER A 44 -0.06 0.70 -19.02
CA SER A 44 -0.84 1.15 -20.16
C SER A 44 -1.32 2.60 -20.03
N VAL A 45 -1.56 3.24 -21.17
CA VAL A 45 -2.16 4.59 -21.25
C VAL A 45 -3.48 4.65 -20.48
N ALA A 46 -4.31 3.60 -20.58
CA ALA A 46 -5.60 3.55 -19.91
C ALA A 46 -5.46 3.53 -18.37
N GLU A 47 -4.48 2.80 -17.83
CA GLU A 47 -4.19 2.77 -16.40
C GLU A 47 -3.63 4.13 -15.94
N ALA A 48 -2.64 4.68 -16.66
CA ALA A 48 -2.05 5.97 -16.32
C ALA A 48 -3.09 7.10 -16.32
N ARG A 49 -3.99 7.15 -17.32
CA ARG A 49 -5.12 8.09 -17.36
C ARG A 49 -6.11 7.88 -16.22
N GLY A 50 -6.47 6.63 -15.95
CA GLY A 50 -7.38 6.27 -14.86
C GLY A 50 -6.82 6.70 -13.50
N MET A 51 -5.53 6.46 -13.27
CA MET A 51 -4.84 6.86 -12.05
C MET A 51 -4.70 8.37 -11.95
N ALA A 52 -4.33 9.07 -13.02
CA ALA A 52 -4.19 10.52 -13.01
C ALA A 52 -5.52 11.24 -12.77
N ALA A 53 -6.63 10.71 -13.29
CA ALA A 53 -7.97 11.24 -13.01
C ALA A 53 -8.35 11.06 -11.54
N LEU A 54 -7.90 9.97 -10.90
CA LEU A 54 -8.16 9.69 -9.49
C LEU A 54 -7.22 10.47 -8.55
N LEU A 55 -5.96 10.63 -8.97
CA LEU A 55 -4.85 11.18 -8.18
C LEU A 55 -4.20 12.34 -8.96
N PRO A 56 -4.91 13.45 -9.18
CA PRO A 56 -4.40 14.55 -10.00
C PRO A 56 -3.16 15.24 -9.40
N ALA A 57 -2.99 15.17 -8.08
CA ALA A 57 -1.81 15.65 -7.37
C ALA A 57 -0.79 14.54 -7.07
N GLY A 58 -1.05 13.30 -7.50
CA GLY A 58 -0.10 12.19 -7.39
C GLY A 58 1.09 12.41 -8.30
N MET A 59 2.26 11.92 -7.88
CA MET A 59 3.49 11.96 -8.64
C MET A 59 3.55 10.73 -9.56
N PHE A 60 3.87 10.93 -10.83
CA PHE A 60 4.03 9.89 -11.84
C PHE A 60 5.47 9.94 -12.35
N ASP A 61 6.21 8.86 -12.13
CA ASP A 61 7.63 8.75 -12.41
C ASP A 61 7.91 7.61 -13.40
N PRO A 62 8.57 7.86 -14.54
CA PRO A 62 8.97 6.82 -15.50
C PRO A 62 10.09 5.90 -15.01
N SER A 63 10.71 6.21 -13.86
CA SER A 63 11.75 5.38 -13.26
C SER A 63 11.17 4.15 -12.55
N ASP A 64 11.93 3.06 -12.63
CA ASP A 64 11.74 1.92 -11.76
C ASP A 64 12.22 2.31 -10.35
N TYR A 65 11.27 2.68 -9.48
CA TYR A 65 11.49 2.81 -8.04
C TYR A 65 12.55 3.86 -7.64
N TRP A 66 12.16 5.13 -7.64
CA TRP A 66 12.85 6.22 -6.93
C TRP A 66 14.32 6.45 -7.32
N ALA A 67 14.78 5.88 -8.44
CA ALA A 67 16.03 6.30 -9.03
C ALA A 67 15.82 7.75 -9.43
N ALA A 68 16.62 8.67 -8.89
CA ALA A 68 16.48 10.12 -9.05
C ALA A 68 16.05 10.48 -10.48
N ALA A 69 14.74 10.58 -10.67
CA ALA A 69 14.19 10.80 -11.99
C ALA A 69 14.32 12.28 -12.24
N ASP A 70 15.08 12.64 -13.27
CA ASP A 70 15.17 14.03 -13.73
C ASP A 70 13.81 14.54 -14.27
N THR A 71 12.81 13.65 -14.36
CA THR A 71 11.48 13.96 -14.89
C THR A 71 10.43 13.17 -14.13
N TRP A 72 9.45 13.89 -13.58
CA TRP A 72 8.21 13.36 -13.01
C TRP A 72 7.07 14.28 -13.43
N TYR A 73 5.84 13.78 -13.33
CA TYR A 73 4.64 14.53 -13.65
C TYR A 73 3.70 14.55 -12.46
N LEU A 74 2.97 15.64 -12.24
CA LEU A 74 1.70 15.52 -11.52
C LEU A 74 0.69 14.79 -12.41
N GLY A 75 -0.22 14.04 -11.81
CA GLY A 75 -1.29 13.36 -12.55
C GLY A 75 -2.05 14.31 -13.50
N ALA A 76 -2.36 15.52 -13.03
CA ALA A 76 -3.02 16.57 -13.83
C ALA A 76 -2.17 17.09 -15.00
N GLU A 77 -0.87 16.82 -15.00
CA GLU A 77 0.13 17.33 -15.94
C GLU A 77 0.70 16.24 -16.85
N LEU A 78 0.17 15.01 -16.79
CA LEU A 78 0.56 13.95 -17.72
C LEU A 78 0.40 14.41 -19.18
N PRO A 79 1.29 13.98 -20.09
CA PRO A 79 1.21 14.31 -21.51
C PRO A 79 -0.19 14.04 -22.05
N ARG A 80 -0.83 15.02 -22.69
CA ARG A 80 -2.23 14.90 -23.14
C ARG A 80 -2.38 14.02 -24.39
N ASP A 81 -1.33 13.94 -25.20
CA ASP A 81 -1.29 13.02 -26.33
C ASP A 81 -0.98 11.60 -25.84
N ASP A 82 -1.71 10.63 -26.37
CA ASP A 82 -1.58 9.24 -25.94
C ASP A 82 -0.31 8.56 -26.46
N ARG A 83 0.29 9.05 -27.55
CA ARG A 83 1.59 8.54 -28.02
C ARG A 83 2.73 9.06 -27.15
N GLU A 84 2.66 10.33 -26.77
CA GLU A 84 3.60 10.92 -25.81
C GLU A 84 3.52 10.23 -24.45
N LEU A 85 2.30 10.00 -23.94
CA LEU A 85 2.12 9.26 -22.69
C LEU A 85 2.61 7.81 -22.84
N ALA A 86 2.30 7.13 -23.95
CA ALA A 86 2.79 5.78 -24.19
C ALA A 86 4.32 5.68 -24.21
N ALA A 87 5.02 6.72 -24.69
CA ALA A 87 6.48 6.78 -24.70
C ALA A 87 7.09 6.98 -23.29
N ALA A 88 6.31 7.48 -22.33
CA ALA A 88 6.73 7.67 -20.95
C ALA A 88 6.41 6.47 -20.04
N LEU A 89 5.69 5.45 -20.54
CA LEU A 89 5.39 4.25 -19.79
C LEU A 89 6.61 3.32 -19.70
N PRO A 90 6.70 2.50 -18.63
CA PRO A 90 5.77 2.43 -17.49
C PRO A 90 5.95 3.59 -16.51
N LEU A 91 4.87 3.98 -15.82
CA LEU A 91 4.92 5.02 -14.79
C LEU A 91 4.63 4.43 -13.42
N THR A 92 5.49 4.72 -12.45
CA THR A 92 5.23 4.51 -11.02
C THR A 92 4.46 5.71 -10.48
N VAL A 93 3.28 5.46 -9.93
CA VAL A 93 2.43 6.45 -9.27
C VAL A 93 2.72 6.41 -7.79
N ASP A 94 2.98 7.58 -7.19
CA ASP A 94 3.06 7.78 -5.75
C ASP A 94 2.09 8.87 -5.33
N ALA A 95 1.19 8.56 -4.41
CA ALA A 95 0.24 9.53 -3.91
C ALA A 95 -0.14 9.29 -2.47
N TYR A 96 -0.54 10.37 -1.84
CA TYR A 96 -1.26 10.34 -0.58
C TYR A 96 -2.71 10.71 -0.81
N ALA A 97 -3.62 10.05 -0.09
CA ALA A 97 -5.06 10.29 -0.21
C ALA A 97 -5.77 10.04 1.12
N ALA A 98 -6.99 10.56 1.25
CA ALA A 98 -7.84 10.22 2.37
C ALA A 98 -8.43 8.80 2.22
N PRO A 99 -8.40 7.95 3.26
CA PRO A 99 -9.05 6.64 3.24
C PRO A 99 -10.55 6.74 2.90
N GLY A 100 -11.10 5.67 2.31
CA GLY A 100 -12.52 5.58 1.95
C GLY A 100 -12.75 5.43 0.44
N PRO A 101 -13.47 6.35 -0.25
CA PRO A 101 -13.88 6.14 -1.64
C PRO A 101 -12.74 5.91 -2.64
N VAL A 102 -11.55 6.48 -2.38
CA VAL A 102 -10.37 6.37 -3.25
C VAL A 102 -9.93 4.91 -3.41
N GLU A 103 -10.07 4.10 -2.36
CA GLU A 103 -9.55 2.73 -2.30
C GLU A 103 -10.15 1.84 -3.39
N GLN A 104 -11.48 1.85 -3.52
CA GLN A 104 -12.18 1.07 -4.54
C GLN A 104 -11.99 1.65 -5.95
N ALA A 105 -11.86 2.97 -6.08
CA ALA A 105 -11.57 3.60 -7.36
C ALA A 105 -10.16 3.25 -7.85
N PHE A 106 -9.19 3.22 -6.94
CA PHE A 106 -7.80 2.84 -7.19
C PHE A 106 -7.72 1.39 -7.66
N LEU A 107 -8.33 0.45 -6.93
CA LEU A 107 -8.38 -0.96 -7.32
C LEU A 107 -9.01 -1.18 -8.71
N ARG A 108 -10.04 -0.40 -9.08
CA ARG A 108 -10.62 -0.46 -10.42
C ARG A 108 -9.70 0.13 -11.50
N ALA A 109 -8.97 1.19 -11.20
CA ALA A 109 -8.05 1.83 -12.12
C ALA A 109 -6.81 0.95 -12.41
N LEU A 110 -6.38 0.12 -11.44
CA LEU A 110 -5.24 -0.80 -11.58
C LEU A 110 -5.43 -1.88 -12.63
N ARG A 111 -6.67 -2.29 -12.94
CA ARG A 111 -6.97 -3.36 -13.91
C ARG A 111 -6.19 -4.67 -13.70
N GLY A 112 -5.79 -4.97 -12.46
CA GLY A 112 -5.01 -6.16 -12.09
C GLY A 112 -3.49 -5.96 -12.05
N GLY A 113 -3.00 -4.75 -12.31
CA GLY A 113 -1.59 -4.37 -12.14
C GLY A 113 -1.13 -4.38 -10.67
N ALA A 114 0.18 -4.37 -10.48
CA ALA A 114 0.79 -4.41 -9.16
C ALA A 114 0.71 -3.05 -8.45
N ALA A 115 0.46 -3.09 -7.13
CA ALA A 115 0.32 -1.89 -6.33
C ALA A 115 0.51 -2.16 -4.84
N THR A 116 0.75 -1.10 -4.08
CA THR A 116 0.76 -1.10 -2.63
C THR A 116 -0.22 -0.05 -2.11
N MET A 117 -1.05 -0.44 -1.14
CA MET A 117 -1.91 0.46 -0.37
C MET A 117 -1.52 0.40 1.11
N LEU A 118 -1.29 1.54 1.73
CA LEU A 118 -0.80 1.61 3.10
C LEU A 118 -1.64 2.59 3.92
N TRP A 119 -2.24 2.09 5.00
CA TRP A 119 -3.01 2.88 5.95
C TRP A 119 -2.20 3.10 7.21
N ARG A 120 -2.00 4.37 7.60
CA ARG A 120 -1.32 4.73 8.84
C ARG A 120 -2.29 4.74 10.01
N GLY A 121 -1.79 4.39 11.19
CA GLY A 121 -2.57 4.42 12.42
C GLY A 121 -1.78 3.85 13.58
N ALA A 122 -2.28 4.08 14.80
CA ALA A 122 -1.70 3.48 15.99
C ALA A 122 -2.43 2.19 16.34
N TRP A 123 -1.67 1.10 16.53
CA TRP A 123 -2.23 -0.11 17.11
C TRP A 123 -2.76 0.18 18.51
N PRO A 124 -3.91 -0.41 18.87
CA PRO A 124 -4.46 -0.25 20.20
C PRO A 124 -3.53 -0.91 21.21
N ASP A 125 -3.53 -0.39 22.43
CA ASP A 125 -2.93 -1.10 23.55
C ASP A 125 -3.76 -2.36 23.83
N VAL A 126 -3.12 -3.53 23.73
CA VAL A 126 -3.74 -4.82 24.03
C VAL A 126 -3.03 -5.36 25.26
N PRO A 127 -3.73 -5.54 26.39
CA PRO A 127 -3.12 -6.06 27.61
C PRO A 127 -2.37 -7.36 27.36
N GLY A 128 -1.07 -7.38 27.69
CA GLY A 128 -0.19 -8.53 27.49
C GLY A 128 0.49 -8.60 26.12
N ILE A 129 0.34 -7.57 25.26
CA ILE A 129 0.95 -7.51 23.94
C ILE A 129 1.64 -6.15 23.74
N PRO A 130 2.93 -6.10 23.36
CA PRO A 130 3.66 -4.85 23.14
C PRO A 130 3.28 -4.12 21.83
N SER A 131 2.00 -3.98 21.50
CA SER A 131 1.57 -3.36 20.24
C SER A 131 1.54 -1.82 20.28
N SER A 132 1.39 -1.21 21.46
CA SER A 132 1.30 0.24 21.60
C SER A 132 2.68 0.90 21.63
N SER A 133 2.93 1.85 20.73
CA SER A 133 4.11 2.71 20.74
C SER A 133 3.71 4.14 21.11
N ALA A 134 4.58 4.84 21.85
CA ALA A 134 4.45 6.29 22.06
C ALA A 134 4.67 7.09 20.76
N ASP A 135 5.42 6.53 19.83
CA ASP A 135 5.60 7.03 18.47
C ASP A 135 5.00 6.03 17.46
N PRO A 136 3.79 6.27 16.95
CA PRO A 136 3.13 5.36 16.04
C PRO A 136 3.38 5.68 14.56
N THR A 137 4.35 6.56 14.23
CA THR A 137 4.64 7.03 12.86
C THR A 137 4.93 5.91 11.86
N ASN A 138 5.44 4.77 12.35
CA ASN A 138 5.78 3.59 11.56
C ASN A 138 4.78 2.42 11.72
N GLN A 139 3.66 2.64 12.43
CA GLN A 139 2.58 1.66 12.53
C GLN A 139 1.57 1.86 11.40
N ARG A 140 1.23 0.74 10.75
CA ARG A 140 0.43 0.76 9.52
C ARG A 140 -0.02 -0.65 9.13
N VAL A 141 -1.06 -0.69 8.31
CA VAL A 141 -1.46 -1.86 7.53
C VAL A 141 -1.01 -1.63 6.10
N GLU A 142 -0.43 -2.63 5.47
CA GLU A 142 -0.02 -2.61 4.07
C GLU A 142 -0.72 -3.75 3.32
N LEU A 143 -1.30 -3.43 2.18
CA LEU A 143 -1.82 -4.40 1.22
C LEU A 143 -0.94 -4.32 -0.02
N ASP A 144 -0.11 -5.35 -0.18
CA ASP A 144 0.74 -5.59 -1.35
C ASP A 144 -0.06 -6.40 -2.37
N LEU A 145 -0.33 -5.80 -3.51
CA LEU A 145 -1.03 -6.40 -4.63
C LEU A 145 0.00 -6.90 -5.63
N ASN A 146 0.39 -8.16 -5.52
CA ASN A 146 1.17 -8.86 -6.55
C ASN A 146 2.55 -8.20 -6.84
N GLU A 147 3.06 -7.32 -5.97
CA GLU A 147 4.29 -6.55 -6.25
C GLU A 147 5.53 -7.32 -5.81
N ALA A 148 5.58 -7.79 -4.56
CA ALA A 148 6.71 -8.59 -4.07
C ALA A 148 6.65 -10.05 -4.55
N HIS A 149 5.50 -10.51 -5.05
CA HIS A 149 5.25 -11.88 -5.46
C HIS A 149 4.39 -11.87 -6.72
N PRO A 150 4.98 -11.90 -7.94
CA PRO A 150 4.23 -11.84 -9.20
C PRO A 150 3.44 -13.13 -9.51
N ASP A 151 3.14 -13.94 -8.50
CA ASP A 151 2.41 -15.20 -8.60
C ASP A 151 0.88 -15.01 -8.50
N GLY A 152 0.41 -13.75 -8.57
CA GLY A 152 -0.99 -13.36 -8.49
C GLY A 152 -1.51 -13.23 -7.06
N ARG A 153 -0.68 -13.46 -6.04
CA ARG A 153 -1.12 -13.39 -4.64
C ARG A 153 -0.94 -12.00 -4.05
N HIS A 154 -1.92 -11.62 -3.25
CA HIS A 154 -1.95 -10.40 -2.48
C HIS A 154 -1.55 -10.70 -1.04
N THR A 155 -0.69 -9.89 -0.46
CA THR A 155 -0.21 -10.07 0.92
C THR A 155 -0.64 -8.88 1.78
N VAL A 156 -1.21 -9.18 2.94
CA VAL A 156 -1.49 -8.17 3.96
C VAL A 156 -0.36 -8.20 4.98
N TYR A 157 0.26 -7.05 5.22
CA TYR A 157 1.27 -6.88 6.25
C TYR A 157 0.75 -5.98 7.38
N VAL A 158 1.25 -6.25 8.58
CA VAL A 158 1.18 -5.32 9.71
C VAL A 158 2.58 -4.82 10.00
N HIS A 159 2.68 -3.52 10.27
CA HIS A 159 3.94 -2.87 10.53
C HIS A 159 4.00 -2.35 11.95
N PHE A 160 5.18 -2.50 12.53
CA PHE A 160 5.53 -1.98 13.84
C PHE A 160 6.78 -1.11 13.74
N VAL A 161 6.97 -0.23 14.74
CA VAL A 161 8.17 0.59 14.84
C VAL A 161 9.39 -0.29 15.16
N THR A 162 9.20 -1.26 16.04
CA THR A 162 10.18 -2.28 16.43
C THR A 162 9.59 -3.67 16.23
N ALA A 163 10.42 -4.72 16.22
CA ALA A 163 9.94 -6.07 16.07
C ALA A 163 9.02 -6.44 17.24
N ASP A 164 7.86 -7.04 16.94
CA ASP A 164 6.87 -7.51 17.92
C ASP A 164 6.14 -8.74 17.36
N ASP A 165 6.75 -9.91 17.58
CA ASP A 165 6.23 -11.17 17.07
C ASP A 165 4.90 -11.56 17.75
N ALA A 166 4.72 -11.19 19.01
CA ALA A 166 3.49 -11.45 19.76
C ALA A 166 2.32 -10.59 19.24
N GLY A 167 2.58 -9.29 19.01
CA GLY A 167 1.63 -8.39 18.37
C GLY A 167 1.28 -8.82 16.95
N ALA A 168 2.27 -9.20 16.16
CA ALA A 168 2.06 -9.71 14.81
C ALA A 168 1.19 -10.99 14.82
N ALA A 169 1.48 -11.94 15.71
CA ALA A 169 0.70 -13.18 15.85
C ALA A 169 -0.74 -12.91 16.28
N HIS A 170 -0.96 -11.97 17.19
CA HIS A 170 -2.30 -11.57 17.62
C HIS A 170 -3.12 -10.93 16.51
N LEU A 171 -2.52 -10.00 15.76
CA LEU A 171 -3.18 -9.35 14.62
C LEU A 171 -3.42 -10.34 13.48
N ALA A 172 -2.51 -11.28 13.24
CA ALA A 172 -2.70 -12.36 12.27
C ALA A 172 -3.90 -13.24 12.65
N ALA A 173 -3.96 -13.69 13.91
CA ALA A 173 -5.08 -14.50 14.40
C ALA A 173 -6.43 -13.75 14.29
N PHE A 174 -6.44 -12.43 14.53
CA PHE A 174 -7.63 -11.60 14.39
C PHE A 174 -8.18 -11.60 12.95
N VAL A 175 -7.31 -11.63 11.93
CA VAL A 175 -7.73 -11.78 10.53
C VAL A 175 -7.87 -13.22 10.08
N GLY A 176 -7.82 -14.21 10.98
CA GLY A 176 -7.92 -15.63 10.65
C GLY A 176 -6.70 -16.18 9.91
N GLY A 177 -5.54 -15.55 10.09
CA GLY A 177 -4.27 -15.96 9.50
C GLY A 177 -3.22 -16.31 10.55
N THR A 178 -1.98 -16.44 10.08
CA THR A 178 -0.77 -16.63 10.89
C THR A 178 0.34 -15.78 10.29
N VAL A 179 1.38 -15.46 11.07
CA VAL A 179 2.57 -14.78 10.52
C VAL A 179 3.24 -15.69 9.48
N LEU A 180 3.49 -15.16 8.30
CA LEU A 180 3.98 -15.91 7.13
C LEU A 180 5.47 -15.70 6.90
N GLY A 181 6.31 -16.51 7.54
CA GLY A 181 7.75 -16.40 7.39
C GLY A 181 8.36 -15.26 8.21
N PRO A 182 9.59 -14.83 7.91
CA PRO A 182 10.35 -13.91 8.76
C PRO A 182 9.86 -12.46 8.67
N VAL A 183 10.13 -11.69 9.72
CA VAL A 183 9.97 -10.23 9.72
C VAL A 183 10.81 -9.57 8.62
N GLN A 184 10.24 -8.57 7.96
CA GLN A 184 10.88 -7.82 6.88
C GLN A 184 11.08 -6.36 7.30
N VAL A 185 11.99 -5.66 6.61
CA VAL A 185 12.08 -4.19 6.73
C VAL A 185 10.97 -3.61 5.84
N GLY A 186 10.03 -2.88 6.45
CA GLY A 186 8.90 -2.30 5.71
C GLY A 186 9.32 -1.10 4.86
N ARG A 187 8.63 -0.91 3.73
CA ARG A 187 8.99 0.11 2.72
C ARG A 187 8.66 1.55 3.12
#